data_AF-A0A950UBK8-F1
#
_entry.id   AF-A0A950UBK8-F1
#
_cell.length_a   1.000
_cell.length_b   1.000
_cell.length_c   1.000
_cell.angle_alpha   90.00
_cell.angle_beta   90.00
_cell.angle_gamma   90.00
#
_symmetry.space_group_name_H-M   'P 1'
#
loop_
_entity.id
_entity.type
_entity.pdbx_description
1 polymer ?
#
loop_
_entity_poly.entity_id
_entity_poly.type
_entity_poly.pdbx_seq_one_letter_code
_entity_poly.pdbx_strand_id
1 'polypeptide(L)'
;MQYTRPLAELHRADEARFGGKSASLGELLAAGIQVPPGFALSTSAMRAPVHDEIAARYAELSESVREPSPAVAVRSSAVGEDSADATFAGQLESYLWVRGVDDICVA
;
A
#
# COMPACT_ATOMS: atom_id res chain seq x y z
N MET A 1 11.46 9.40 -10.44
CA MET A 1 10.47 8.32 -10.63
C MET A 1 9.62 8.29 -9.37
N GLN A 2 8.29 8.16 -9.50
CA GLN A 2 7.39 8.06 -8.35
C GLN A 2 7.14 6.59 -8.05
N TYR A 3 7.42 6.17 -6.82
CA TYR A 3 7.32 4.79 -6.33
C TYR A 3 6.02 4.53 -5.57
N THR A 4 5.35 5.57 -5.10
CA THR A 4 4.07 5.49 -4.39
C THR A 4 2.87 5.79 -5.29
N ARG A 5 1.69 5.22 -4.96
CA ARG A 5 0.41 5.62 -5.56
C ARG A 5 -0.75 5.48 -4.57
N PRO A 6 -1.70 6.43 -4.50
CA PRO A 6 -2.92 6.27 -3.70
C PRO A 6 -3.71 5.03 -4.11
N LEU A 7 -4.32 4.32 -3.15
CA LEU A 7 -5.14 3.13 -3.45
C LEU A 7 -6.31 3.46 -4.39
N ALA A 8 -6.89 4.66 -4.27
CA ALA A 8 -8.00 5.12 -5.10
C ALA A 8 -7.62 5.33 -6.58
N GLU A 9 -6.33 5.33 -6.90
CA GLU A 9 -5.80 5.48 -8.27
C GLU A 9 -5.24 4.17 -8.83
N LEU A 10 -5.41 3.05 -8.12
CA LEU A 10 -4.98 1.74 -8.58
C LEU A 10 -6.10 0.99 -9.27
N HIS A 11 -5.72 0.26 -10.31
CA HIS A 11 -6.60 -0.66 -11.03
C HIS A 11 -5.91 -2.01 -11.25
N ARG A 12 -6.66 -2.98 -11.78
CA ARG A 12 -6.15 -4.31 -12.13
C ARG A 12 -4.93 -4.26 -13.06
N ALA A 13 -4.85 -3.26 -13.94
CA ALA A 13 -3.70 -3.04 -14.81
C ALA A 13 -2.39 -2.74 -14.05
N ASP A 14 -2.48 -2.31 -12.79
CA ASP A 14 -1.34 -1.97 -11.94
C ASP A 14 -0.79 -3.15 -11.13
N GLU A 15 -1.43 -4.33 -11.20
CA GLU A 15 -1.05 -5.52 -10.44
C GLU A 15 0.43 -5.88 -10.63
N ALA A 16 0.93 -5.82 -11.87
CA ALA A 16 2.34 -6.13 -12.17
C ALA A 16 3.34 -5.20 -11.45
N ARG A 17 2.89 -4.01 -11.02
CA ARG A 17 3.73 -2.99 -10.38
C ARG A 17 3.47 -2.86 -8.87
N PHE A 18 2.26 -3.08 -8.39
CA PHE A 18 1.87 -2.86 -6.98
C PHE A 18 1.31 -4.10 -6.27
N GLY A 19 1.25 -5.24 -6.97
CA GLY A 19 0.73 -6.52 -6.47
C GLY A 19 -0.80 -6.65 -6.51
N GLY A 20 -1.27 -7.89 -6.38
CA GLY A 20 -2.68 -8.26 -6.56
C GLY A 20 -3.62 -7.67 -5.51
N LYS A 21 -3.19 -7.61 -4.25
CA LYS A 21 -3.99 -7.05 -3.16
C LYS A 21 -4.21 -5.55 -3.33
N SER A 22 -3.14 -4.79 -3.56
CA SER A 22 -3.24 -3.33 -3.76
C SER A 22 -4.13 -2.99 -4.95
N ALA A 23 -3.97 -3.71 -6.08
CA ALA A 23 -4.82 -3.55 -7.25
C ALA A 23 -6.29 -3.89 -6.95
N SER A 24 -6.54 -4.98 -6.21
CA SER A 24 -7.88 -5.39 -5.80
C SER A 24 -8.55 -4.35 -4.89
N LEU A 25 -7.81 -3.75 -3.94
CA LEU A 25 -8.34 -2.66 -3.11
C LEU A 25 -8.73 -1.44 -3.95
N GLY A 26 -7.96 -1.12 -4.98
CA GLY A 26 -8.31 -0.07 -5.95
C GLY A 26 -9.58 -0.36 -6.74
N GLU A 27 -9.77 -1.61 -7.18
CA GLU A 27 -11.00 -2.06 -7.84
C GLU A 27 -12.23 -1.95 -6.91
N LEU A 28 -12.09 -2.29 -5.63
CA LEU A 28 -13.16 -2.12 -4.64
C LEU A 28 -13.54 -0.65 -4.49
N LEU A 29 -12.55 0.25 -4.39
CA LEU A 29 -12.79 1.70 -4.34
C LEU A 29 -13.50 2.20 -5.60
N ALA A 30 -13.07 1.77 -6.79
CA ALA A 30 -13.70 2.14 -8.06
C ALA A 30 -15.14 1.63 -8.18
N ALA A 31 -15.45 0.48 -7.56
CA ALA A 31 -16.80 -0.07 -7.45
C ALA A 31 -17.68 0.62 -6.38
N GLY A 32 -17.15 1.63 -5.68
CA GLY A 32 -17.87 2.34 -4.61
C GLY A 32 -17.92 1.59 -3.28
N ILE A 33 -17.18 0.49 -3.15
CA ILE A 33 -17.07 -0.26 -1.90
C ILE A 33 -16.15 0.53 -0.95
N GLN A 34 -16.58 0.65 0.30
CA GLN A 34 -15.83 1.37 1.32
C GLN A 34 -14.53 0.60 1.66
N VAL A 35 -13.40 1.21 1.36
CA VAL A 35 -12.06 0.73 1.73
C VAL A 35 -11.36 1.84 2.52
N PRO A 36 -10.65 1.53 3.62
CA PRO A 36 -9.84 2.52 4.32
C PRO A 36 -8.84 3.22 3.38
N PRO A 37 -8.63 4.54 3.50
CA PRO A 37 -7.67 5.25 2.68
C PRO A 37 -6.25 4.74 2.92
N GLY A 38 -5.41 4.83 1.89
CA GLY A 38 -4.03 4.38 1.93
C GLY A 38 -3.33 4.54 0.59
N PHE A 39 -2.10 4.04 0.51
CA PHE A 39 -1.29 4.06 -0.70
C PHE A 39 -0.47 2.76 -0.81
N ALA A 40 0.00 2.46 -2.02
CA ALA A 40 0.85 1.32 -2.29
C ALA A 40 2.24 1.76 -2.75
N LEU A 41 3.23 0.93 -2.44
CA LEU A 41 4.60 1.03 -2.95
C LEU A 41 4.76 0.10 -4.15
N SER A 42 5.39 0.59 -5.21
CA SER A 42 5.73 -0.22 -6.38
C SER A 42 6.82 -1.24 -6.05
N THR A 43 6.87 -2.37 -6.75
CA THR A 43 7.92 -3.39 -6.58
C THR A 43 9.34 -2.87 -6.79
N SER A 44 9.51 -1.84 -7.63
CA SER A 44 10.78 -1.13 -7.82
C SER A 44 11.25 -0.32 -6.61
N ALA A 45 10.36 -0.02 -5.65
CA ALA A 45 10.67 0.74 -4.43
C ALA A 45 11.70 0.05 -3.53
N MET A 46 11.78 -1.29 -3.57
CA MET A 46 12.62 -2.09 -2.66
C MET A 46 14.12 -1.74 -2.72
N ARG A 47 14.56 -1.08 -3.80
CA ARG A 47 15.96 -0.66 -3.99
C ARG A 47 16.12 0.86 -4.09
N ALA A 48 15.08 1.62 -3.77
CA ALA A 48 15.02 3.06 -3.99
C ALA A 48 14.89 3.84 -2.67
N PRO A 49 15.37 5.09 -2.61
CA PRO A 49 15.13 5.96 -1.48
C PRO A 49 13.68 6.45 -1.51
N VAL A 50 12.78 5.76 -0.78
CA VAL A 50 11.33 6.04 -0.79
C VAL A 50 10.82 6.82 0.43
N HIS A 51 11.70 7.17 1.37
CA HIS A 51 11.32 7.83 2.62
C HIS A 51 10.50 9.11 2.40
N ASP A 52 10.99 10.03 1.57
CA ASP A 52 10.29 11.30 1.28
C ASP A 52 8.91 11.08 0.62
N GLU A 53 8.79 10.07 -0.24
CA GLU A 53 7.51 9.74 -0.87
C GLU A 53 6.53 9.13 0.13
N ILE A 54 7.00 8.25 1.01
CA ILE A 54 6.20 7.69 2.10
C ILE A 54 5.77 8.80 3.06
N ALA A 55 6.66 9.73 3.39
CA ALA A 55 6.37 10.89 4.23
C ALA A 55 5.25 11.75 3.64
N ALA A 56 5.36 12.07 2.35
CA ALA A 56 4.34 12.86 1.65
C ALA A 56 2.97 12.15 1.66
N ARG A 57 2.93 10.86 1.34
CA ARG A 57 1.68 10.09 1.34
C ARG A 57 1.08 9.89 2.74
N TYR A 58 1.92 9.72 3.76
CA TYR A 58 1.46 9.61 5.15
C TYR A 58 0.89 10.94 5.67
N ALA A 59 1.48 12.08 5.26
CA ALA A 59 0.91 13.40 5.55
C ALA A 59 -0.45 13.61 4.86
N GLU A 60 -0.57 13.25 3.58
CA GLU A 60 -1.86 13.28 2.87
C GLU A 60 -2.91 12.39 3.54
N LEU A 61 -2.51 11.20 4.01
CA LEU A 61 -3.38 10.30 4.75
C LEU A 61 -3.85 10.93 6.06
N SER A 62 -2.94 11.52 6.84
CA SER A 62 -3.21 12.25 8.10
C SER A 62 -4.28 13.33 7.90
N GLU A 63 -4.16 14.13 6.84
CA GLU A 63 -5.16 15.14 6.47
C GLU A 63 -6.50 14.51 6.11
N SER A 64 -6.50 13.44 5.29
CA SER A 64 -7.71 12.79 4.82
C SER A 64 -8.56 12.19 5.94
N VAL A 65 -7.91 11.64 6.98
CA VAL A 65 -8.58 11.02 8.13
C VAL A 65 -8.71 11.98 9.32
N ARG A 66 -8.15 13.18 9.22
CA ARG A 66 -8.15 14.22 10.28
C ARG A 66 -7.55 13.74 11.60
N GLU A 67 -6.47 12.97 11.54
CA GLU A 67 -5.72 12.48 12.70
C GLU A 67 -4.24 12.79 12.48
N PRO A 68 -3.55 13.58 13.33
CA PRO A 68 -2.19 14.03 13.08
C PRO A 68 -1.14 12.94 12.84
N SER A 69 -1.33 11.74 13.40
CA SER A 69 -0.44 10.60 13.21
C SER A 69 -1.25 9.32 13.20
N PRO A 70 -1.96 9.00 12.10
CA PRO A 70 -2.90 7.88 12.07
C PRO A 70 -2.17 6.54 12.17
N ALA A 71 -2.76 5.59 12.90
CA ALA A 71 -2.27 4.21 12.86
C ALA A 71 -2.53 3.60 11.48
N VAL A 72 -1.50 3.00 10.89
CA VAL A 72 -1.61 2.29 9.61
C VAL A 72 -1.28 0.81 9.75
N ALA A 73 -1.75 0.04 8.79
CA ALA A 73 -1.33 -1.35 8.59
C ALA A 73 -0.34 -1.40 7.42
N VAL A 74 0.89 -1.85 7.67
CA VAL A 74 1.88 -2.11 6.61
C VAL A 74 1.73 -3.58 6.22
N ARG A 75 1.38 -3.81 4.96
CA ARG A 75 1.05 -5.14 4.43
C ARG A 75 1.78 -5.36 3.12
N SER A 76 2.31 -6.56 2.96
CA SER A 76 2.82 -7.02 1.69
C SER A 76 1.70 -7.19 0.66
N SER A 77 2.02 -6.85 -0.59
CA SER A 77 1.19 -7.11 -1.76
C SER A 77 2.12 -7.64 -2.85
N ALA A 78 2.42 -8.94 -2.80
CA ALA A 78 3.32 -9.54 -3.77
C ALA A 78 2.63 -9.69 -5.14
N VAL A 79 3.40 -9.58 -6.22
CA VAL A 79 2.91 -9.89 -7.57
C VAL A 79 2.68 -11.40 -7.66
N GLY A 80 1.50 -11.81 -8.14
CA GLY A 80 1.13 -13.22 -8.22
C GLY A 80 0.77 -13.87 -6.89
N GLU A 81 0.54 -13.09 -5.82
CA GLU A 81 0.12 -13.61 -4.52
C GLU A 81 -1.22 -14.36 -4.57
N ASP A 82 -2.10 -13.92 -5.47
CA ASP A 82 -3.41 -14.51 -5.75
C ASP A 82 -3.42 -15.30 -7.08
N SER A 83 -2.25 -15.75 -7.55
CA SER A 83 -2.16 -16.54 -8.78
C SER A 83 -2.63 -17.98 -8.55
N ALA A 84 -3.13 -18.63 -9.62
CA ALA A 84 -3.54 -20.03 -9.58
C ALA A 84 -2.39 -21.01 -9.26
N ASP A 85 -1.15 -20.58 -9.52
CA ASP A 85 0.05 -21.42 -9.42
C ASP A 85 0.80 -21.23 -8.08
N ALA A 86 0.55 -20.15 -7.34
CA ALA A 86 1.20 -19.88 -6.06
C ALA A 86 0.29 -19.08 -5.12
N THR A 87 -0.03 -19.67 -3.95
CA THR A 87 -0.72 -18.99 -2.85
C THR A 87 0.29 -18.73 -1.73
N PHE A 88 0.63 -17.47 -1.47
CA PHE A 88 1.55 -17.08 -0.38
C PHE A 88 0.80 -16.72 0.92
N ALA A 89 -0.45 -17.17 1.06
CA ALA A 89 -1.27 -16.92 2.23
C ALA A 89 -0.57 -17.40 3.51
N GLY A 90 -0.34 -16.47 4.44
CA GLY A 90 0.29 -16.75 5.73
C GLY A 90 1.82 -16.80 5.73
N GLN A 91 2.48 -16.53 4.61
CA GLN A 91 3.96 -16.48 4.55
C GLN A 91 4.54 -15.07 4.65
N LEU A 92 3.71 -14.03 4.49
CA LEU A 92 4.14 -12.64 4.53
C LEU A 92 3.62 -11.95 5.78
N GLU A 93 4.50 -11.18 6.43
CA GLU A 93 4.17 -10.46 7.66
C GLU A 93 3.22 -9.28 7.40
N SER A 94 2.43 -8.93 8.41
CA SER A 94 1.60 -7.73 8.42
C SER A 94 1.82 -7.02 9.74
N TYR A 95 2.22 -5.76 9.67
CA TYR A 95 2.47 -4.93 10.83
C TYR A 95 1.26 -4.02 11.04
N LEU A 96 0.64 -4.13 12.20
CA LEU A 96 -0.54 -3.36 12.56
C LEU A 96 -0.16 -2.26 13.54
N TRP A 97 -0.96 -1.19 13.59
CA TRP A 97 -0.77 -0.07 14.52
C TRP A 97 0.57 0.66 14.38
N VAL A 98 1.16 0.63 13.18
CA VAL A 98 2.39 1.37 12.88
C VAL A 98 2.07 2.87 12.79
N ARG A 99 2.91 3.72 13.38
CA ARG A 99 2.73 5.17 13.38
C ARG A 99 4.05 5.87 13.09
N GLY A 100 4.01 6.89 12.24
CA GLY A 100 5.19 7.67 11.88
C GLY A 100 5.97 7.05 10.73
N VAL A 101 6.63 7.92 9.96
CA VAL A 101 7.28 7.55 8.68
C VAL A 101 8.43 6.57 8.90
N ASP A 102 9.22 6.77 9.95
CA ASP A 102 10.40 5.94 10.23
C ASP A 102 9.99 4.49 10.55
N ASP A 103 8.96 4.32 11.40
CA ASP A 103 8.43 3.00 11.75
C ASP A 103 7.76 2.32 10.53
N ILE A 104 7.12 3.09 9.65
CA ILE A 104 6.58 2.56 8.38
C ILE A 104 7.70 2.07 7.46
N CYS A 105 8.87 2.71 7.45
CA CYS A 105 9.97 2.32 6.57
C CYS A 105 10.69 1.04 7.01
N VAL A 106 10.54 0.63 8.27
CA VAL A 106 11.20 -0.56 8.84
C VAL A 106 10.24 -1.72 9.10
N ALA A 107 8.93 -1.48 8.99
CA ALA A 107 7.88 -2.51 8.96
C ALA A 107 7.80 -3.16 7.57
#